data_AF-A0A160PQ65-F1
#
_entry.id   AF-A0A160PQ65-F1
#
_cell.length_a   1.000
_cell.length_b   1.000
_cell.length_c   1.000
_cell.angle_alpha   90.00
_cell.angle_beta   90.00
_cell.angle_gamma   90.00
#
_symmetry.space_group_name_H-M   'P 1'
#
loop_
_entity.id
_entity.type
_entity.pdbx_description
1 polymer ?
#
loop_
_entity_poly.entity_id
_entity_poly.type
_entity_poly.pdbx_seq_one_letter_code
_entity_poly.pdbx_strand_id
1 'polypeptide(L)'
;MYGAVLVSRYIAKIYLDLGLTYAAKMYACGAAMMANQSPDDDVKTQIPKAIFQAARAAQMAGCWVDAAALTEIALLAHNSHATNPFDLSSHPDLEHHHTNELIEYLAVRTFWPDVEPLFRHAHPTTDRYELLSEQALHPDAAMLLDEERFQEFAREQFTGPVLADLGHTRTIDFEALGVRWVFKFDNDHASVLTAEGLVAAFQVFLADAARFHPVILRATTSIRIDTTRGASHASNDVLFDNDGDEVSVQINWSESTGDLDEISRSIISMSIRLLGEVHARPREDLMALLDSLGRDGISHKVLMGRPYNESADFLSKEHYERCAGATRPSSSDAFTPSSHESLAASTREGPDYNRAESLERIEQRYRTAESWSLSLAAFLEDPRGRKEIDRLQADGWLDWQILVTFVNVGLNWRVQREAIDPMSITPQQMRELATRPEEESELRLPVEFILEHLENNLFIQTVSVARNWKLRTQGGALGLDILRDLLVRRYHFGEDDVPHTNLFKIAADAEERASRG
;
A
#
# COMPACT_ATOMS: atom_id res chain seq x y z
N MET A 1 24.72 -9.46 -24.87
CA MET A 1 23.24 -9.60 -24.96
C MET A 1 22.73 -10.73 -24.08
N TYR A 2 23.24 -11.97 -24.23
CA TYR A 2 22.88 -13.12 -23.38
C TYR A 2 22.85 -12.81 -21.87
N GLY A 3 23.93 -12.22 -21.33
CA GLY A 3 23.98 -11.84 -19.92
C GLY A 3 22.91 -10.83 -19.48
N ALA A 4 22.54 -9.88 -20.34
CA ALA A 4 21.47 -8.91 -20.04
C ALA A 4 20.11 -9.58 -19.95
N VAL A 5 19.80 -10.51 -20.88
CA VAL A 5 18.57 -11.31 -20.85
C VAL A 5 18.48 -12.13 -19.56
N LEU A 6 19.57 -12.81 -19.17
CA LEU A 6 19.60 -13.58 -17.93
C LEU A 6 19.41 -12.70 -16.69
N VAL A 7 20.05 -11.53 -16.64
CA VAL A 7 19.90 -10.58 -15.53
C VAL A 7 18.46 -10.07 -15.46
N SER A 8 17.84 -9.68 -16.58
CA SER A 8 16.45 -9.22 -16.59
C SER A 8 15.48 -10.30 -16.11
N ARG A 9 15.67 -11.55 -16.52
CA ARG A 9 14.87 -12.70 -16.05
C ARG A 9 15.07 -12.96 -14.55
N TYR A 10 16.28 -12.76 -14.04
CA TYR A 10 16.56 -12.89 -12.61
C TYR A 10 15.92 -11.75 -11.80
N ILE A 11 15.96 -10.51 -12.30
CA ILE A 11 15.26 -9.37 -11.70
C ILE A 11 13.75 -9.58 -11.71
N ALA A 12 13.18 -10.14 -12.79
CA ALA A 12 11.77 -10.51 -12.83
C ALA A 12 11.40 -11.47 -11.69
N LYS A 13 12.25 -12.47 -11.42
CA LYS A 13 12.07 -13.37 -10.27
C LYS A 13 12.13 -12.63 -8.93
N ILE A 14 13.09 -11.71 -8.75
CA ILE A 14 13.19 -10.91 -7.52
C ILE A 14 11.90 -10.11 -7.29
N TYR A 15 11.38 -9.43 -8.31
CA TYR A 15 10.13 -8.68 -8.17
C TYR A 15 8.96 -9.60 -7.85
N LEU A 16 8.91 -10.79 -8.46
CA LEU A 16 7.87 -11.77 -8.15
C LEU A 16 7.94 -12.26 -6.70
N ASP A 17 9.15 -12.56 -6.22
CA ASP A 17 9.39 -12.99 -4.83
C ASP A 17 9.05 -11.86 -3.83
N LEU A 18 9.13 -10.59 -4.24
CA LEU A 18 8.68 -9.42 -3.46
C LEU A 18 7.15 -9.17 -3.53
N GLY A 19 6.41 -9.97 -4.30
CA GLY A 19 4.98 -9.77 -4.55
C GLY A 19 4.64 -8.67 -5.56
N LEU A 20 5.64 -8.14 -6.28
CA LEU A 20 5.50 -7.07 -7.28
C LEU A 20 5.32 -7.67 -8.68
N THR A 21 4.15 -8.28 -8.90
CA THR A 21 3.85 -9.08 -10.11
C THR A 21 3.91 -8.32 -11.42
N TYR A 22 3.49 -7.05 -11.46
CA TYR A 22 3.50 -6.27 -12.69
C TYR A 22 4.93 -5.81 -13.05
N ALA A 23 5.76 -5.46 -12.06
CA ALA A 23 7.19 -5.25 -12.27
C ALA A 23 7.88 -6.53 -12.77
N ALA A 24 7.54 -7.69 -12.19
CA ALA A 24 8.04 -8.98 -12.64
C ALA A 24 7.66 -9.26 -14.10
N LYS A 25 6.38 -9.08 -14.45
CA LYS A 25 5.85 -9.23 -15.81
C LYS A 25 6.57 -8.31 -16.79
N MET A 26 6.75 -7.03 -16.46
CA MET A 26 7.50 -6.07 -17.30
C MET A 26 8.91 -6.54 -17.61
N TYR A 27 9.67 -6.97 -16.59
CA TYR A 27 11.05 -7.43 -16.79
C TYR A 27 11.12 -8.75 -17.57
N ALA A 28 10.18 -9.67 -17.35
CA ALA A 28 10.07 -10.92 -18.09
C ALA A 28 9.74 -10.68 -19.58
N CYS A 29 8.70 -9.89 -19.86
CA CYS A 29 8.30 -9.49 -21.21
C CYS A 29 9.43 -8.77 -21.96
N GLY A 30 10.08 -7.81 -21.32
CA GLY A 30 11.23 -7.14 -21.92
C GLY A 30 12.41 -8.10 -22.17
N ALA A 31 12.65 -9.09 -21.30
CA ALA A 31 13.69 -10.10 -21.53
C ALA A 31 13.39 -10.97 -22.75
N ALA A 32 12.12 -11.38 -22.93
CA ALA A 32 11.67 -12.09 -24.13
C ALA A 32 11.89 -11.25 -25.39
N MET A 33 11.52 -9.97 -25.36
CA MET A 33 11.70 -9.04 -26.48
C MET A 33 13.19 -8.85 -26.84
N MET A 34 14.06 -8.62 -25.85
CA MET A 34 15.50 -8.51 -26.08
C MET A 34 16.10 -9.79 -26.66
N ALA A 35 15.64 -10.96 -26.21
CA ALA A 35 16.08 -12.23 -26.75
C ALA A 35 15.63 -12.44 -28.20
N ASN A 36 14.38 -12.07 -28.51
CA ASN A 36 13.82 -12.15 -29.86
C ASN A 36 14.53 -11.24 -30.88
N GLN A 37 15.01 -10.08 -30.43
CA GLN A 37 15.79 -9.16 -31.25
C GLN A 37 17.25 -9.61 -31.45
N SER A 38 17.69 -10.67 -30.77
CA SER A 38 19.05 -11.18 -30.90
C SER A 38 19.24 -11.98 -32.20
N PRO A 39 20.35 -11.80 -32.92
CA PRO A 39 20.71 -12.69 -34.02
C PRO A 39 21.25 -14.05 -33.53
N ASP A 40 21.57 -14.18 -32.23
CA ASP A 40 22.18 -15.36 -31.63
C ASP A 40 21.10 -16.36 -31.18
N ASP A 41 21.13 -17.57 -31.76
CA ASP A 41 20.13 -18.60 -31.47
C ASP A 41 20.24 -19.12 -30.02
N ASP A 42 21.42 -19.09 -29.40
CA ASP A 42 21.57 -19.44 -27.98
C ASP A 42 20.82 -18.46 -27.09
N VAL A 43 20.76 -17.18 -27.47
CA VAL A 43 19.97 -16.16 -26.78
C VAL A 43 18.47 -16.41 -27.01
N LYS A 44 18.06 -16.80 -28.22
CA LYS A 44 16.63 -17.08 -28.52
C LYS A 44 16.06 -18.24 -27.71
N THR A 45 16.88 -19.19 -27.25
CA THR A 45 16.44 -20.24 -26.30
C THR A 45 15.86 -19.68 -24.98
N GLN A 46 16.12 -18.40 -24.68
CA GLN A 46 15.60 -17.72 -23.49
C GLN A 46 14.20 -17.13 -23.68
N ILE A 47 13.72 -16.98 -24.92
CA ILE A 47 12.38 -16.44 -25.24
C ILE A 47 11.30 -17.21 -24.49
N PRO A 48 11.13 -18.54 -24.66
CA PRO A 48 10.07 -19.28 -23.98
C PRO A 48 10.20 -19.18 -22.46
N LYS A 49 11.42 -19.22 -21.92
CA LYS A 49 11.67 -19.14 -20.47
C LYS A 49 11.26 -17.79 -19.89
N ALA A 50 11.45 -16.71 -20.64
CA ALA A 50 11.02 -15.37 -20.25
C ALA A 50 9.48 -15.22 -20.34
N ILE A 51 8.85 -15.78 -21.37
CA ILE A 51 7.38 -15.73 -21.51
C ILE A 51 6.70 -16.60 -20.42
N PHE A 52 7.26 -17.77 -20.07
CA PHE A 52 6.80 -18.54 -18.92
C PHE A 52 6.88 -17.74 -17.61
N GLN A 53 7.94 -16.95 -17.39
CA GLN A 53 8.01 -16.06 -16.23
C GLN A 53 6.94 -14.97 -16.25
N ALA A 54 6.61 -14.42 -17.43
CA ALA A 54 5.52 -13.46 -17.58
C ALA A 54 4.15 -14.10 -17.29
N ALA A 55 3.92 -15.33 -17.78
CA ALA A 55 2.75 -16.13 -17.47
C ALA A 55 2.64 -16.39 -15.96
N ARG A 56 3.74 -16.76 -15.29
CA ARG A 56 3.78 -16.92 -13.83
C ARG A 56 3.47 -15.62 -13.10
N ALA A 57 3.96 -14.48 -13.58
CA ALA A 57 3.67 -13.19 -12.97
C ALA A 57 2.19 -12.82 -13.09
N ALA A 58 1.56 -13.07 -14.26
CA ALA A 58 0.13 -12.90 -14.46
C ALA A 58 -0.68 -13.85 -13.57
N GLN A 59 -0.25 -15.10 -13.46
CA GLN A 59 -0.84 -16.11 -12.59
C GLN A 59 -0.82 -15.66 -11.12
N MET A 60 0.33 -15.18 -10.65
CA MET A 60 0.50 -14.66 -9.28
C MET A 60 -0.36 -13.43 -9.01
N ALA A 61 -0.61 -12.60 -10.03
CA ALA A 61 -1.53 -11.46 -9.96
C ALA A 61 -3.01 -11.88 -9.99
N GLY A 62 -3.32 -13.17 -10.13
CA GLY A 62 -4.68 -13.68 -10.26
C GLY A 62 -5.29 -13.51 -11.66
N CYS A 63 -4.50 -13.08 -12.65
CA CYS A 63 -4.92 -12.94 -14.05
C CYS A 63 -4.78 -14.27 -14.79
N TRP A 64 -5.62 -15.26 -14.47
CA TRP A 64 -5.43 -16.64 -14.90
C TRP A 64 -5.68 -16.89 -16.38
N VAL A 65 -6.61 -16.17 -17.01
CA VAL A 65 -6.88 -16.32 -18.45
C VAL A 65 -5.74 -15.69 -19.26
N ASP A 66 -5.23 -14.54 -18.83
CA ASP A 66 -3.99 -13.96 -19.35
C ASP A 66 -2.80 -14.92 -19.18
N ALA A 67 -2.68 -15.57 -18.03
CA ALA A 67 -1.61 -16.53 -17.77
C ALA A 67 -1.68 -17.77 -18.69
N ALA A 68 -2.88 -18.32 -18.90
CA ALA A 68 -3.12 -19.41 -19.84
C ALA A 68 -2.76 -19.00 -21.28
N ALA A 69 -3.17 -17.80 -21.71
CA ALA A 69 -2.88 -17.30 -23.05
C ALA A 69 -1.38 -17.00 -23.26
N LEU A 70 -0.69 -16.49 -22.24
CA LEU A 70 0.77 -16.35 -22.27
C LEU A 70 1.48 -17.71 -22.28
N THR A 71 0.91 -18.72 -21.60
CA THR A 71 1.43 -20.09 -21.60
C THR A 71 1.35 -20.72 -22.99
N GLU A 72 0.26 -20.52 -23.73
CA GLU A 72 0.16 -20.92 -25.15
C GLU A 72 1.32 -20.34 -25.98
N ILE A 73 1.57 -19.04 -25.85
CA ILE A 73 2.64 -18.36 -26.60
C ILE A 73 4.01 -18.90 -26.16
N ALA A 74 4.22 -19.14 -24.87
CA ALA A 74 5.45 -19.72 -24.35
C ALA A 74 5.68 -21.14 -24.91
N LEU A 75 4.64 -21.97 -25.01
CA LEU A 75 4.70 -23.32 -25.58
C LEU A 75 5.06 -23.28 -27.08
N LEU A 76 4.46 -22.37 -27.85
CA LEU A 76 4.78 -22.19 -29.27
C LEU A 76 6.24 -21.75 -29.46
N ALA A 77 6.72 -20.81 -28.64
CA ALA A 77 8.11 -20.40 -28.63
C ALA A 77 9.04 -21.53 -28.16
N HIS A 78 8.61 -22.35 -27.21
CA HIS A 78 9.37 -23.48 -26.70
C HIS A 78 9.55 -24.55 -27.78
N ASN A 79 8.47 -24.89 -28.49
CA ASN A 79 8.53 -25.80 -29.63
C ASN A 79 9.46 -25.31 -30.75
N SER A 80 9.59 -23.99 -30.91
CA SER A 80 10.44 -23.38 -31.94
C SER A 80 11.93 -23.34 -31.58
N HIS A 81 12.28 -23.31 -30.29
CA HIS A 81 13.64 -23.01 -29.84
C HIS A 81 14.26 -24.04 -28.89
N ALA A 82 13.47 -24.95 -28.29
CA ALA A 82 13.99 -25.95 -27.37
C ALA A 82 14.34 -27.26 -28.08
N THR A 83 15.45 -27.87 -27.66
CA THR A 83 15.77 -29.25 -28.02
C THR A 83 14.85 -30.20 -27.25
N ASN A 84 14.17 -31.11 -27.96
CA ASN A 84 13.20 -32.05 -27.38
C ASN A 84 12.12 -31.34 -26.52
N PRO A 85 11.27 -30.48 -27.12
CA PRO A 85 10.42 -29.53 -26.40
C PRO A 85 9.34 -30.16 -25.51
N PHE A 86 9.02 -31.45 -25.68
CA PHE A 86 7.97 -32.13 -24.91
C PHE A 86 8.51 -33.22 -23.98
N ASP A 87 9.83 -33.31 -23.82
CA ASP A 87 10.42 -34.15 -22.77
C ASP A 87 10.38 -33.41 -21.42
N LEU A 88 9.27 -33.57 -20.69
CA LEU A 88 9.05 -32.92 -19.39
C LEU A 88 10.18 -33.19 -18.39
N SER A 89 10.82 -34.37 -18.47
CA SER A 89 11.94 -34.73 -17.59
C SER A 89 13.19 -33.87 -17.82
N SER A 90 13.32 -33.32 -19.04
CA SER A 90 14.37 -32.39 -19.43
C SER A 90 14.00 -30.92 -19.16
N HIS A 91 12.73 -30.62 -18.83
CA HIS A 91 12.20 -29.26 -18.66
C HIS A 91 11.36 -29.13 -17.37
N PRO A 92 11.96 -29.19 -16.17
CA PRO A 92 11.23 -29.17 -14.89
C PRO A 92 10.39 -27.90 -14.67
N ASP A 93 10.82 -26.76 -15.22
CA ASP A 93 10.05 -25.51 -15.16
C ASP A 93 8.68 -25.67 -15.86
N LEU A 94 8.63 -26.43 -16.97
CA LEU A 94 7.40 -26.70 -17.73
C LEU A 94 6.44 -27.61 -16.96
N GLU A 95 6.97 -28.60 -16.23
CA GLU A 95 6.18 -29.48 -15.36
C GLU A 95 5.53 -28.71 -14.20
N HIS A 96 6.27 -27.79 -13.57
CA HIS A 96 5.73 -26.97 -12.50
C HIS A 96 4.62 -26.02 -13.00
N HIS A 97 4.85 -25.39 -14.16
CA HIS A 97 3.83 -24.58 -14.83
C HIS A 97 2.57 -25.37 -15.14
N HIS A 98 2.73 -26.60 -15.65
CA HIS A 98 1.62 -27.48 -15.95
C HIS A 98 0.78 -27.86 -14.74
N THR A 99 1.43 -28.18 -13.63
CA THR A 99 0.74 -28.52 -12.40
C THR A 99 -0.12 -27.35 -11.91
N ASN A 100 0.42 -26.12 -11.93
CA ASN A 100 -0.31 -24.94 -11.47
C ASN A 100 -1.52 -24.64 -12.37
N GLU A 101 -1.34 -24.68 -13.69
CA GLU A 101 -2.42 -24.45 -14.66
C GLU A 101 -3.53 -25.51 -14.57
N LEU A 102 -3.17 -26.78 -14.31
CA LEU A 102 -4.15 -27.84 -14.08
C LEU A 102 -4.99 -27.57 -12.83
N ILE A 103 -4.37 -27.13 -11.73
CA ILE A 103 -5.10 -26.77 -10.50
C ILE A 103 -6.06 -25.61 -10.75
N GLU A 104 -5.63 -24.59 -11.49
CA GLU A 104 -6.47 -23.44 -11.86
C GLU A 104 -7.65 -23.86 -12.73
N TYR A 105 -7.39 -24.68 -13.74
CA TYR A 105 -8.42 -25.23 -14.60
C TYR A 105 -9.42 -26.09 -13.82
N LEU A 106 -8.94 -26.93 -12.89
CA LEU A 106 -9.80 -27.70 -11.98
C LEU A 106 -10.68 -26.79 -11.10
N ALA A 107 -10.12 -25.72 -10.55
CA ALA A 107 -10.87 -24.73 -9.78
C ALA A 107 -11.94 -24.05 -10.63
N VAL A 108 -11.58 -23.60 -11.84
CA VAL A 108 -12.52 -22.99 -12.79
C VAL A 108 -13.65 -23.94 -13.14
N ARG A 109 -13.37 -25.19 -13.48
CA ARG A 109 -14.42 -26.17 -13.78
C ARG A 109 -15.35 -26.46 -12.60
N THR A 110 -14.79 -26.46 -11.39
CA THR A 110 -15.54 -26.83 -10.18
C THR A 110 -16.42 -25.68 -9.70
N PHE A 111 -15.86 -24.47 -9.62
CA PHE A 111 -16.51 -23.32 -8.97
C PHE A 111 -17.10 -22.32 -9.98
N TRP A 112 -16.45 -22.14 -11.14
CA TRP A 112 -16.81 -21.10 -12.12
C TRP A 112 -16.89 -21.66 -13.55
N PRO A 113 -17.74 -22.67 -13.82
CA PRO A 113 -17.78 -23.37 -15.10
C PRO A 113 -18.06 -22.44 -16.30
N ASP A 114 -18.74 -21.32 -16.09
CA ASP A 114 -19.00 -20.32 -17.13
C ASP A 114 -17.72 -19.62 -17.64
N VAL A 115 -16.62 -19.69 -16.89
CA VAL A 115 -15.29 -19.16 -17.26
C VAL A 115 -14.50 -20.17 -18.10
N GLU A 116 -14.82 -21.47 -18.04
CA GLU A 116 -14.09 -22.54 -18.75
C GLU A 116 -13.88 -22.28 -20.26
N PRO A 117 -14.86 -21.74 -21.02
CA PRO A 117 -14.65 -21.43 -22.43
C PRO A 117 -13.48 -20.48 -22.69
N LEU A 118 -13.14 -19.60 -21.74
CA LEU A 118 -11.99 -18.70 -21.87
C LEU A 118 -10.66 -19.45 -21.85
N PHE A 119 -10.53 -20.52 -21.05
CA PHE A 119 -9.34 -21.38 -21.03
C PHE A 119 -9.17 -22.14 -22.34
N ARG A 120 -10.27 -22.62 -22.93
CA ARG A 120 -10.24 -23.21 -24.28
C ARG A 120 -9.73 -22.19 -25.30
N HIS A 121 -10.25 -20.97 -25.22
CA HIS A 121 -9.87 -19.88 -26.11
C HIS A 121 -8.44 -19.38 -25.93
N ALA A 122 -7.86 -19.56 -24.74
CA ALA A 122 -6.47 -19.24 -24.44
C ALA A 122 -5.48 -20.21 -25.11
N HIS A 123 -5.90 -21.43 -25.44
CA HIS A 123 -5.06 -22.48 -26.07
C HIS A 123 -5.54 -22.92 -27.46
N PRO A 124 -5.53 -22.04 -28.47
CA PRO A 124 -6.09 -22.36 -29.78
C PRO A 124 -5.26 -23.36 -30.62
N THR A 125 -3.98 -23.61 -30.29
CA THR A 125 -3.05 -24.28 -31.21
C THR A 125 -2.29 -25.46 -30.60
N THR A 126 -1.96 -25.45 -29.30
CA THR A 126 -1.04 -26.44 -28.72
C THR A 126 -1.69 -27.71 -28.18
N ASP A 127 -2.98 -27.93 -28.43
CA ASP A 127 -3.82 -28.98 -27.81
C ASP A 127 -3.78 -29.00 -26.27
N ARG A 128 -3.34 -27.87 -25.68
CA ARG A 128 -3.12 -27.75 -24.24
C ARG A 128 -4.43 -27.82 -23.45
N TYR A 129 -5.49 -27.21 -23.96
CA TYR A 129 -6.81 -27.29 -23.33
C TYR A 129 -7.32 -28.74 -23.32
N GLU A 130 -7.17 -29.47 -24.41
CA GLU A 130 -7.57 -30.87 -24.53
C GLU A 130 -6.84 -31.74 -23.50
N LEU A 131 -5.51 -31.53 -23.35
CA LEU A 131 -4.70 -32.22 -22.34
C LEU A 131 -5.19 -31.94 -20.92
N LEU A 132 -5.42 -30.66 -20.57
CA LEU A 132 -5.93 -30.26 -19.25
C LEU A 132 -7.33 -30.84 -19.01
N SER A 133 -8.19 -30.80 -20.03
CA SER A 133 -9.54 -31.37 -20.01
C SER A 133 -9.53 -32.87 -19.77
N GLU A 134 -8.64 -33.61 -20.43
CA GLU A 134 -8.49 -35.05 -20.25
C GLU A 134 -8.03 -35.39 -18.82
N GLN A 135 -7.00 -34.70 -18.33
CA GLN A 135 -6.48 -34.91 -16.98
C GLN A 135 -7.51 -34.57 -15.90
N ALA A 136 -8.30 -33.51 -16.09
CA ALA A 136 -9.35 -33.11 -15.18
C ALA A 136 -10.50 -34.14 -15.08
N LEU A 137 -10.61 -35.08 -16.01
CA LEU A 137 -11.59 -36.18 -15.94
C LEU A 137 -11.06 -37.39 -15.15
N HIS A 138 -9.79 -37.41 -14.76
CA HIS A 138 -9.23 -38.49 -13.96
C HIS A 138 -9.92 -38.56 -12.58
N PRO A 139 -10.30 -39.74 -12.07
CA PRO A 139 -11.00 -39.86 -10.78
C PRO A 139 -10.28 -39.19 -9.59
N ASP A 140 -8.95 -39.15 -9.65
CA ASP A 140 -8.10 -38.56 -8.61
C ASP A 140 -7.91 -37.04 -8.75
N ALA A 141 -8.40 -36.41 -9.83
CA ALA A 141 -8.23 -34.99 -10.12
C ALA A 141 -9.32 -34.09 -9.50
N ALA A 142 -10.07 -34.60 -8.52
CA ALA A 142 -11.18 -33.85 -7.91
C ALA A 142 -10.66 -32.70 -7.03
N MET A 143 -11.31 -31.53 -7.15
CA MET A 143 -11.11 -30.43 -6.20
C MET A 143 -11.71 -30.83 -4.84
N LEU A 144 -10.84 -31.01 -3.84
CA LEU A 144 -11.23 -31.47 -2.50
C LEU A 144 -11.69 -30.34 -1.56
N LEU A 145 -11.51 -29.09 -1.99
CA LEU A 145 -11.90 -27.90 -1.26
C LEU A 145 -13.27 -27.42 -1.75
N ASP A 146 -14.04 -26.78 -0.87
CA ASP A 146 -15.12 -25.90 -1.32
C ASP A 146 -14.55 -24.55 -1.80
N GLU A 147 -15.39 -23.73 -2.40
CA GLU A 147 -14.97 -22.46 -2.99
C GLU A 147 -14.43 -21.49 -1.92
N GLU A 148 -15.05 -21.44 -0.74
CA GLU A 148 -14.64 -20.56 0.36
C GLU A 148 -13.23 -20.90 0.84
N ARG A 149 -12.98 -22.19 1.11
CA ARG A 149 -11.67 -22.65 1.55
C ARG A 149 -10.63 -22.54 0.44
N PHE A 150 -11.01 -22.74 -0.82
CA PHE A 150 -10.13 -22.48 -1.96
C PHE A 150 -9.72 -21.01 -2.02
N GLN A 151 -10.66 -20.08 -1.85
CA GLN A 151 -10.38 -18.64 -1.84
C GLN A 151 -9.51 -18.21 -0.63
N GLU A 152 -9.64 -18.86 0.53
CA GLU A 152 -8.69 -18.69 1.66
C GLU A 152 -7.27 -19.06 1.27
N PHE A 153 -7.06 -20.25 0.70
CA PHE A 153 -5.74 -20.66 0.24
C PHE A 153 -5.21 -19.78 -0.89
N ALA A 154 -6.06 -19.38 -1.83
CA ALA A 154 -5.69 -18.47 -2.90
C ALA A 154 -5.16 -17.13 -2.36
N ARG A 155 -5.78 -16.58 -1.31
CA ARG A 155 -5.31 -15.35 -0.64
C ARG A 155 -3.93 -15.49 0.00
N GLU A 156 -3.56 -16.69 0.46
CA GLU A 156 -2.23 -16.95 1.04
C GLU A 156 -1.15 -17.16 -0.02
N GLN A 157 -1.53 -17.61 -1.22
CA GLN A 157 -0.59 -18.03 -2.27
C GLN A 157 -0.42 -16.99 -3.39
N PHE A 158 -1.43 -16.17 -3.66
CA PHE A 158 -1.44 -15.19 -4.74
C PHE A 158 -1.34 -13.76 -4.21
N THR A 159 -0.85 -12.86 -5.06
CA THR A 159 -0.70 -11.43 -4.75
C THR A 159 -1.86 -10.59 -5.29
N GLY A 160 -2.87 -11.22 -5.89
CA GLY A 160 -4.05 -10.58 -6.43
C GLY A 160 -5.28 -11.50 -6.37
N PRO A 161 -6.49 -10.94 -6.55
CA PRO A 161 -7.71 -11.72 -6.50
C PRO A 161 -7.79 -12.71 -7.65
N VAL A 162 -8.36 -13.89 -7.41
CA VAL A 162 -8.56 -14.90 -8.47
C VAL A 162 -9.43 -14.34 -9.59
N LEU A 163 -9.01 -14.57 -10.84
CA LEU A 163 -9.64 -14.09 -12.07
C LEU A 163 -9.73 -12.55 -12.12
N ALA A 164 -8.66 -11.87 -11.70
CA ALA A 164 -8.50 -10.41 -11.71
C ALA A 164 -8.55 -9.79 -13.12
N ASP A 165 -8.40 -10.61 -14.16
CA ASP A 165 -8.43 -10.25 -15.57
C ASP A 165 -9.84 -10.21 -16.18
N LEU A 166 -10.89 -10.59 -15.43
CA LEU A 166 -12.27 -10.63 -15.92
C LEU A 166 -13.09 -9.38 -15.55
N GLY A 167 -14.14 -9.13 -16.34
CA GLY A 167 -15.08 -8.03 -16.15
C GLY A 167 -14.65 -6.73 -16.81
N HIS A 168 -15.55 -5.74 -16.90
CA HIS A 168 -15.30 -4.50 -17.63
C HIS A 168 -14.17 -3.62 -17.07
N THR A 169 -13.79 -3.84 -15.81
CA THR A 169 -12.77 -3.06 -15.11
C THR A 169 -11.80 -4.03 -14.42
N ARG A 170 -10.50 -3.84 -14.63
CA ARG A 170 -9.46 -4.56 -13.89
C ARG A 170 -9.10 -3.80 -12.63
N THR A 171 -8.74 -4.55 -11.59
CA THR A 171 -8.21 -4.00 -10.33
C THR A 171 -6.84 -4.61 -10.05
N ILE A 172 -5.84 -3.75 -9.85
CA ILE A 172 -4.53 -4.14 -9.30
C ILE A 172 -4.48 -3.64 -7.86
N ASP A 173 -4.40 -4.57 -6.92
CA ASP A 173 -4.45 -4.30 -5.48
C ASP A 173 -3.24 -4.93 -4.79
N PHE A 174 -2.33 -4.09 -4.27
CA PHE A 174 -1.13 -4.56 -3.58
C PHE A 174 -0.74 -3.61 -2.44
N GLU A 175 0.02 -4.12 -1.47
CA GLU A 175 0.54 -3.31 -0.38
C GLU A 175 2.04 -3.12 -0.51
N ALA A 176 2.51 -1.88 -0.35
CA ALA A 176 3.93 -1.53 -0.30
C ALA A 176 4.15 -0.26 0.52
N LEU A 177 5.22 -0.29 1.32
CA LEU A 177 5.64 0.75 2.26
C LEU A 177 4.58 1.10 3.32
N GLY A 178 3.68 0.17 3.63
CA GLY A 178 2.54 0.36 4.52
C GLY A 178 1.32 1.02 3.89
N VAL A 179 1.32 1.17 2.56
CA VAL A 179 0.20 1.75 1.81
C VAL A 179 -0.42 0.66 0.94
N ARG A 180 -1.75 0.54 0.99
CA ARG A 180 -2.52 -0.29 0.06
C ARG A 180 -2.81 0.54 -1.19
N TRP A 181 -2.28 0.10 -2.33
CA TRP A 181 -2.44 0.76 -3.62
C TRP A 181 -3.46 0.00 -4.46
N VAL A 182 -4.59 0.65 -4.76
CA VAL A 182 -5.69 0.05 -5.51
C VAL A 182 -5.86 0.79 -6.84
N PHE A 183 -5.37 0.22 -7.93
CA PHE A 183 -5.50 0.78 -9.27
C PHE A 183 -6.68 0.15 -10.00
N LYS A 184 -7.55 0.97 -10.60
CA LYS A 184 -8.69 0.54 -11.43
C LYS A 184 -8.61 1.17 -12.81
N PHE A 185 -8.87 0.38 -13.85
CA PHE A 185 -8.84 0.82 -15.25
C PHE A 185 -9.72 -0.08 -16.12
N ASP A 186 -10.06 0.39 -17.31
CA ASP A 186 -10.93 -0.35 -18.22
C ASP A 186 -10.23 -1.59 -18.78
N ASN A 187 -10.98 -2.69 -18.93
CA ASN A 187 -10.46 -3.96 -19.41
C ASN A 187 -10.48 -4.04 -20.94
N ASP A 188 -9.88 -3.06 -21.62
CA ASP A 188 -9.60 -3.14 -23.05
C ASP A 188 -8.09 -3.16 -23.32
N HIS A 189 -7.71 -3.73 -24.46
CA HIS A 189 -6.32 -3.93 -24.86
C HIS A 189 -5.41 -2.70 -24.62
N ALA A 190 -5.86 -1.51 -25.04
CA ALA A 190 -5.05 -0.29 -24.93
C ALA A 190 -4.95 0.17 -23.47
N SER A 191 -6.08 0.18 -22.75
CA SER A 191 -6.15 0.59 -21.35
C SER A 191 -5.31 -0.33 -20.45
N VAL A 192 -5.40 -1.64 -20.66
CA VAL A 192 -4.66 -2.64 -19.88
C VAL A 192 -3.16 -2.49 -20.07
N LEU A 193 -2.65 -2.48 -21.30
CA LEU A 193 -1.20 -2.33 -21.54
C LEU A 193 -0.66 -1.01 -21.00
N THR A 194 -1.45 0.06 -21.11
CA THR A 194 -1.07 1.39 -20.65
C THR A 194 -1.03 1.49 -19.13
N ALA A 195 -2.07 1.00 -18.45
CA ALA A 195 -2.19 1.02 -17.00
C ALA A 195 -1.22 0.05 -16.32
N GLU A 196 -1.11 -1.19 -16.81
CA GLU A 196 -0.13 -2.16 -16.30
C GLU A 196 1.30 -1.63 -16.42
N GLY A 197 1.62 -0.91 -17.50
CA GLY A 197 2.93 -0.28 -17.67
C GLY A 197 3.24 0.77 -16.60
N LEU A 198 2.29 1.65 -16.30
CA LEU A 198 2.42 2.62 -15.21
C LEU A 198 2.58 1.92 -13.86
N VAL A 199 1.75 0.91 -13.57
CA VAL A 199 1.76 0.18 -12.30
C VAL A 199 3.05 -0.63 -12.13
N ALA A 200 3.52 -1.32 -13.18
CA ALA A 200 4.78 -2.04 -13.17
C ALA A 200 5.96 -1.12 -12.83
N ALA A 201 6.00 0.05 -13.48
CA ALA A 201 7.05 1.04 -13.24
C ALA A 201 6.96 1.66 -11.84
N PHE A 202 5.75 1.86 -11.32
CA PHE A 202 5.52 2.31 -9.95
C PHE A 202 5.96 1.27 -8.92
N GLN A 203 5.70 -0.02 -9.15
CA GLN A 203 6.21 -1.10 -8.31
C GLN A 203 7.74 -1.13 -8.26
N VAL A 204 8.42 -0.96 -9.40
CA VAL A 204 9.88 -0.80 -9.46
C VAL A 204 10.34 0.39 -8.62
N PHE A 205 9.68 1.53 -8.78
CA PHE A 205 9.98 2.75 -8.04
C PHE A 205 9.84 2.56 -6.51
N LEU A 206 8.77 1.92 -6.06
CA LEU A 206 8.53 1.64 -4.64
C LEU A 206 9.59 0.70 -4.05
N ALA A 207 9.95 -0.36 -4.77
CA ALA A 207 11.02 -1.27 -4.34
C ALA A 207 12.36 -0.55 -4.17
N ASP A 208 12.70 0.33 -5.11
CA ASP A 208 13.92 1.12 -5.05
C ASP A 208 13.88 2.17 -3.92
N ALA A 209 12.72 2.79 -3.68
CA ALA A 209 12.48 3.77 -2.63
C ALA A 209 12.54 3.15 -1.22
N ALA A 210 12.10 1.90 -1.06
CA ALA A 210 12.09 1.17 0.21
C ALA A 210 13.43 1.22 0.95
N ARG A 211 14.54 1.17 0.18
CA ARG A 211 15.93 1.20 0.69
C ARG A 211 16.26 2.47 1.50
N PHE A 212 15.55 3.56 1.24
CA PHE A 212 15.76 4.87 1.87
C PHE A 212 14.81 5.16 3.03
N HIS A 213 13.95 4.19 3.41
CA HIS A 213 13.04 4.30 4.56
C HIS A 213 12.20 5.59 4.55
N PRO A 214 11.49 5.90 3.45
CA PRO A 214 10.69 7.11 3.34
C PRO A 214 9.68 7.20 4.49
N VAL A 215 9.36 8.42 4.92
CA VAL A 215 8.46 8.65 6.05
C VAL A 215 7.03 8.66 5.52
N ILE A 216 6.44 7.47 5.42
CA ILE A 216 5.13 7.23 4.81
C ILE A 216 4.06 7.01 5.89
N LEU A 217 2.89 7.61 5.68
CA LEU A 217 1.67 7.37 6.42
C LEU A 217 1.03 6.08 5.94
N ARG A 218 0.54 5.23 6.86
CA ARG A 218 -0.24 4.06 6.46
C ARG A 218 -1.61 4.52 5.99
N ALA A 219 -1.96 4.17 4.76
CA ALA A 219 -3.19 4.61 4.12
C ALA A 219 -3.63 3.63 3.03
N THR A 220 -4.87 3.77 2.58
CA THR A 220 -5.33 3.20 1.32
C THR A 220 -5.41 4.31 0.28
N THR A 221 -4.80 4.07 -0.89
CA THR A 221 -4.87 4.97 -2.03
C THR A 221 -5.67 4.28 -3.15
N SER A 222 -6.84 4.83 -3.46
CA SER A 222 -7.70 4.36 -4.54
C SER A 222 -7.45 5.19 -5.80
N ILE A 223 -7.04 4.55 -6.89
CA ILE A 223 -6.53 5.20 -8.08
C ILE A 223 -7.34 4.74 -9.29
N ARG A 224 -8.07 5.66 -9.92
CA ARG A 224 -8.69 5.44 -11.23
C ARG A 224 -7.75 5.93 -12.32
N ILE A 225 -7.37 5.05 -13.24
CA ILE A 225 -6.60 5.40 -14.43
C ILE A 225 -7.56 5.46 -15.62
N ASP A 226 -7.67 6.65 -16.21
CA ASP A 226 -8.34 6.87 -17.49
C ASP A 226 -7.28 7.05 -18.57
N THR A 227 -7.31 6.19 -19.59
CA THR A 227 -6.28 6.22 -20.64
C THR A 227 -6.71 7.05 -21.84
N THR A 228 -5.85 7.95 -22.30
CA THR A 228 -6.11 8.78 -23.48
C THR A 228 -5.26 8.32 -24.65
N ARG A 229 -5.92 7.84 -25.71
CA ARG A 229 -5.24 7.35 -26.92
C ARG A 229 -4.67 8.50 -27.74
N GLY A 230 -3.45 8.30 -28.25
CA GLY A 230 -2.79 9.23 -29.19
C GLY A 230 -2.36 10.58 -28.60
N ALA A 231 -2.47 10.76 -27.28
CA ALA A 231 -2.00 11.96 -26.58
C ALA A 231 -0.52 11.82 -26.16
N SER A 232 0.16 12.96 -25.96
CA SER A 232 1.54 12.99 -25.44
C SER A 232 1.53 12.88 -23.91
N HIS A 233 2.59 12.38 -23.30
CA HIS A 233 2.71 12.39 -21.84
C HIS A 233 2.71 13.78 -21.22
N ALA A 234 2.95 14.84 -22.01
CA ALA A 234 2.77 16.22 -21.55
C ALA A 234 1.32 16.56 -21.14
N SER A 235 0.32 15.81 -21.62
CA SER A 235 -1.07 15.94 -21.19
C SER A 235 -1.45 15.01 -20.04
N ASN A 236 -0.51 14.23 -19.50
CA ASN A 236 -0.77 13.43 -18.31
C ASN A 236 -1.05 14.37 -17.13
N ASP A 237 -2.11 14.07 -16.39
CA ASP A 237 -2.40 14.79 -15.15
C ASP A 237 -2.92 13.85 -14.08
N VAL A 238 -2.82 14.28 -12.83
CA VAL A 238 -3.42 13.61 -11.69
C VAL A 238 -4.12 14.61 -10.79
N LEU A 239 -5.37 14.27 -10.48
CA LEU A 239 -6.22 14.98 -9.55
C LEU A 239 -6.31 14.17 -8.26
N PHE A 240 -6.09 14.84 -7.14
CA PHE A 240 -6.24 14.27 -5.81
C PHE A 240 -7.55 14.77 -5.23
N ASP A 241 -8.39 13.85 -4.78
CA ASP A 241 -9.60 14.12 -4.04
C ASP A 241 -9.47 13.49 -2.66
N ASN A 242 -9.52 14.33 -1.63
CA ASN A 242 -9.32 13.92 -0.25
C ASN A 242 -10.66 14.04 0.48
N ASP A 243 -11.55 13.09 0.21
CA ASP A 243 -12.84 12.95 0.88
C ASP A 243 -12.83 11.68 1.76
N GLY A 244 -12.55 11.87 3.04
CA GLY A 244 -12.56 10.80 4.06
C GLY A 244 -11.20 10.11 4.33
N ASP A 245 -11.27 8.88 4.80
CA ASP A 245 -10.12 8.10 5.30
C ASP A 245 -9.25 7.45 4.20
N GLU A 246 -9.66 7.55 2.94
CA GLU A 246 -8.92 7.04 1.77
C GLU A 246 -8.47 8.18 0.85
N VAL A 247 -7.27 8.04 0.28
CA VAL A 247 -6.75 8.96 -0.72
C VAL A 247 -7.34 8.57 -2.07
N SER A 248 -8.21 9.40 -2.66
CA SER A 248 -8.77 9.16 -3.99
C SER A 248 -7.99 9.91 -5.06
N VAL A 249 -7.64 9.21 -6.13
CA VAL A 249 -6.77 9.73 -7.17
C VAL A 249 -7.34 9.41 -8.55
N GLN A 250 -7.45 10.41 -9.41
CA GLN A 250 -7.78 10.22 -10.82
C GLN A 250 -6.57 10.58 -11.68
N ILE A 251 -6.08 9.61 -12.46
CA ILE A 251 -4.94 9.79 -13.36
C ILE A 251 -5.45 9.73 -14.80
N ASN A 252 -5.16 10.80 -15.56
CA ASN A 252 -5.25 10.75 -17.02
C ASN A 252 -3.87 10.34 -17.55
N TRP A 253 -3.77 9.15 -18.15
CA TRP A 253 -2.50 8.62 -18.63
C TRP A 253 -2.53 8.37 -20.14
N SER A 254 -1.56 8.93 -20.85
CA SER A 254 -1.50 8.85 -22.30
C SER A 254 -0.77 7.60 -22.78
N GLU A 255 -1.23 6.99 -23.87
CA GLU A 255 -0.60 5.85 -24.57
C GLU A 255 0.70 6.24 -25.33
N SER A 256 1.28 7.41 -25.04
CA SER A 256 2.25 8.11 -25.88
C SER A 256 3.40 7.24 -26.39
N THR A 257 3.68 7.31 -27.69
CA THR A 257 4.86 6.74 -28.36
C THR A 257 6.04 7.71 -28.35
N GLY A 258 6.19 8.47 -27.26
CA GLY A 258 7.22 9.50 -27.11
C GLY A 258 8.63 8.94 -27.02
N ASP A 259 9.62 9.82 -26.96
CA ASP A 259 11.00 9.42 -26.67
C ASP A 259 11.08 8.71 -25.31
N LEU A 260 11.94 7.69 -25.17
CA LEU A 260 12.07 6.88 -23.95
C LEU A 260 12.38 7.74 -22.73
N ASP A 261 13.15 8.80 -22.91
CA ASP A 261 13.47 9.76 -21.85
C ASP A 261 12.23 10.57 -21.40
N GLU A 262 11.33 10.91 -22.32
CA GLU A 262 10.05 11.55 -21.99
C GLU A 262 9.14 10.61 -21.19
N ILE A 263 9.03 9.35 -21.63
CA ILE A 263 8.26 8.32 -20.94
C ILE A 263 8.81 8.11 -19.52
N SER A 264 10.13 7.91 -19.39
CA SER A 264 10.80 7.68 -18.10
C SER A 264 10.58 8.85 -17.13
N ARG A 265 10.78 10.09 -17.60
CA ARG A 265 10.53 11.30 -16.80
C ARG A 265 9.08 11.41 -16.35
N SER A 266 8.14 11.09 -17.24
CA SER A 266 6.71 11.16 -16.95
C SER A 266 6.30 10.13 -15.90
N ILE A 267 6.81 8.91 -16.02
CA ILE A 267 6.61 7.83 -15.03
C ILE A 267 7.17 8.25 -13.68
N ILE A 268 8.42 8.71 -13.62
CA ILE A 268 9.04 9.15 -12.36
C ILE A 268 8.27 10.31 -11.74
N SER A 269 7.84 11.28 -12.55
CA SER A 269 7.02 12.41 -12.12
C SER A 269 5.68 11.95 -11.52
N MET A 270 5.04 10.96 -12.12
CA MET A 270 3.80 10.39 -11.58
C MET A 270 4.06 9.62 -10.29
N SER A 271 5.08 8.75 -10.26
CA SER A 271 5.47 7.98 -9.08
C SER A 271 5.78 8.88 -7.87
N ILE A 272 6.48 10.00 -8.08
CA ILE A 272 6.80 10.94 -7.00
C ILE A 272 5.56 11.74 -6.55
N ARG A 273 4.60 12.03 -7.45
CA ARG A 273 3.31 12.63 -7.08
C ARG A 273 2.50 11.67 -6.21
N LEU A 274 2.38 10.40 -6.61
CA LEU A 274 1.67 9.37 -5.85
C LEU A 274 2.29 9.12 -4.47
N LEU A 275 3.61 8.94 -4.41
CA LEU A 275 4.31 8.77 -3.13
C LEU A 275 4.20 10.03 -2.26
N GLY A 276 4.21 11.21 -2.88
CA GLY A 276 4.16 12.49 -2.18
C GLY A 276 2.88 12.74 -1.40
N GLU A 277 1.76 12.17 -1.83
CA GLU A 277 0.48 12.33 -1.13
C GLU A 277 0.46 11.62 0.23
N VAL A 278 1.15 10.48 0.32
CA VAL A 278 1.27 9.69 1.56
C VAL A 278 2.58 9.95 2.33
N HIS A 279 3.41 10.87 1.85
CA HIS A 279 4.69 11.21 2.47
C HIS A 279 4.52 12.29 3.54
N ALA A 280 4.85 11.96 4.79
CA ALA A 280 4.63 12.82 5.94
C ALA A 280 5.64 13.97 6.07
N ARG A 281 6.74 13.95 5.31
CA ARG A 281 7.82 14.94 5.42
C ARG A 281 7.72 16.03 4.33
N PRO A 282 8.35 17.20 4.52
CA PRO A 282 8.31 18.29 3.56
C PRO A 282 8.76 17.87 2.16
N ARG A 283 8.34 18.64 1.16
CA ARG A 283 8.62 18.35 -0.26
C ARG A 283 10.13 18.24 -0.54
N GLU A 284 10.95 18.99 0.18
CA GLU A 284 12.41 18.98 0.07
C GLU A 284 12.99 17.59 0.36
N ASP A 285 12.47 16.89 1.38
CA ASP A 285 12.90 15.54 1.74
C ASP A 285 12.51 14.53 0.67
N LEU A 286 11.32 14.71 0.07
CA LEU A 286 10.86 13.88 -1.05
C LEU A 286 11.71 14.09 -2.32
N MET A 287 12.14 15.33 -2.58
CA MET A 287 13.06 15.62 -3.70
C MET A 287 14.47 15.05 -3.43
N ALA A 288 14.94 15.07 -2.17
CA ALA A 288 16.21 14.44 -1.80
C ALA A 288 16.19 12.91 -1.98
N LEU A 289 15.04 12.28 -1.71
CA LEU A 289 14.79 10.88 -2.06
C LEU A 289 14.89 10.66 -3.57
N LEU A 290 14.22 11.49 -4.37
CA LEU A 290 14.27 11.42 -5.83
C LEU A 290 15.70 11.58 -6.36
N ASP A 291 16.48 12.52 -5.83
CA ASP A 291 17.89 12.69 -6.18
C ASP A 291 18.71 11.43 -5.90
N SER A 292 18.44 10.77 -4.76
CA SER A 292 19.13 9.53 -4.38
C SER A 292 18.77 8.38 -5.32
N LEU A 293 17.49 8.26 -5.67
CA LEU A 293 17.00 7.32 -6.67
C LEU A 293 17.60 7.60 -8.06
N GLY A 294 17.73 8.88 -8.43
CA GLY A 294 18.35 9.32 -9.68
C GLY A 294 19.82 8.92 -9.79
N ARG A 295 20.60 9.06 -8.71
CA ARG A 295 22.00 8.61 -8.66
C ARG A 295 22.15 7.10 -8.80
N ASP A 296 21.17 6.34 -8.28
CA ASP A 296 21.07 4.89 -8.46
C ASP A 296 20.45 4.47 -9.80
N GLY A 297 20.13 5.46 -10.65
CA GLY A 297 19.64 5.30 -12.01
C GLY A 297 18.21 4.78 -12.12
N ILE A 298 17.30 5.23 -11.25
CA ILE A 298 15.88 4.85 -11.34
C ILE A 298 15.28 5.01 -12.76
N SER A 299 15.75 5.99 -13.55
CA SER A 299 15.29 6.23 -14.92
C SER A 299 15.46 5.06 -15.89
N HIS A 300 16.47 4.22 -15.67
CA HIS A 300 16.72 3.03 -16.50
C HIS A 300 16.09 1.75 -15.94
N LYS A 301 15.52 1.81 -14.72
CA LYS A 301 14.88 0.65 -14.07
C LYS A 301 13.37 0.65 -14.30
N VAL A 302 12.75 1.83 -14.28
CA VAL A 302 11.31 1.99 -14.51
C VAL A 302 10.87 1.67 -15.95
N LEU A 303 11.83 1.60 -16.87
CA LEU A 303 11.64 1.14 -18.25
C LEU A 303 12.67 0.07 -18.58
N MET A 304 12.24 -1.12 -18.96
CA MET A 304 13.16 -2.19 -19.37
C MET A 304 13.52 -2.04 -20.86
N GLY A 305 14.24 -0.97 -21.19
CA GLY A 305 14.74 -0.66 -22.55
C GLY A 305 13.68 -0.31 -23.60
N ARG A 306 12.43 -0.72 -23.39
CA ARG A 306 11.26 -0.44 -24.23
C ARG A 306 10.04 -0.11 -23.36
N PRO A 307 9.05 0.61 -23.90
CA PRO A 307 7.76 0.80 -23.25
C PRO A 307 7.07 -0.55 -22.97
N TYR A 308 6.25 -0.58 -21.92
CA TYR A 308 5.53 -1.80 -21.54
C TYR A 308 4.56 -2.26 -22.63
N ASN A 309 3.82 -1.33 -23.23
CA ASN A 309 2.90 -1.61 -24.33
C ASN A 309 3.59 -2.13 -25.61
N GLU A 310 4.91 -2.00 -25.75
CA GLU A 310 5.65 -2.67 -26.83
C GLU A 310 6.13 -4.06 -26.42
N SER A 311 6.58 -4.21 -25.17
CA SER A 311 7.23 -5.43 -24.70
C SER A 311 6.26 -6.50 -24.22
N ALA A 312 5.06 -6.11 -23.75
CA ALA A 312 4.05 -7.01 -23.18
C ALA A 312 2.83 -7.24 -24.09
N ASP A 313 2.79 -6.64 -25.30
CA ASP A 313 1.71 -6.81 -26.28
C ASP A 313 1.78 -8.16 -27.00
N PHE A 314 1.58 -9.22 -26.23
CA PHE A 314 1.54 -10.61 -26.72
C PHE A 314 0.13 -11.09 -27.06
N LEU A 315 -0.89 -10.52 -26.41
CA LEU A 315 -2.27 -11.01 -26.45
C LEU A 315 -3.11 -10.20 -27.43
N SER A 316 -4.02 -10.86 -28.14
CA SER A 316 -4.86 -10.21 -29.15
C SER A 316 -5.93 -9.31 -28.51
N LYS A 317 -6.45 -8.34 -29.27
CA LYS A 317 -7.59 -7.52 -28.82
C LYS A 317 -8.82 -8.35 -28.46
N GLU A 318 -9.07 -9.41 -29.23
CA GLU A 318 -10.18 -10.34 -29.00
C GLU A 318 -10.06 -11.05 -27.65
N HIS A 319 -8.84 -11.35 -27.18
CA HIS A 319 -8.62 -11.90 -25.84
C HIS A 319 -9.16 -10.96 -24.76
N TYR A 320 -8.78 -9.68 -24.81
CA TYR A 320 -9.25 -8.68 -23.85
C TYR A 320 -10.76 -8.47 -23.92
N GLU A 321 -11.33 -8.44 -25.14
CA GLU A 321 -12.79 -8.33 -25.33
C GLU A 321 -13.55 -9.50 -24.68
N ARG A 322 -13.04 -10.74 -24.81
CA ARG A 322 -13.64 -11.92 -24.16
C ARG A 322 -13.53 -11.86 -22.65
N CYS A 323 -12.37 -11.49 -22.10
CA CYS A 323 -12.18 -11.35 -20.66
C CYS A 323 -13.07 -10.24 -20.07
N ALA A 324 -13.19 -9.11 -20.77
CA ALA A 324 -14.05 -8.00 -20.37
C ALA A 324 -15.54 -8.34 -20.41
N GLY A 325 -15.94 -9.22 -21.33
CA GLY A 325 -17.32 -9.70 -21.46
C GLY A 325 -17.71 -10.79 -20.45
N ALA A 326 -16.74 -11.37 -19.74
CA ALA A 326 -17.00 -12.38 -18.71
C ALA A 326 -17.23 -11.75 -17.33
N THR A 327 -17.85 -12.52 -16.44
CA THR A 327 -18.15 -12.07 -15.07
C THR A 327 -17.09 -12.60 -14.10
N ARG A 328 -16.46 -11.70 -13.36
CA ARG A 328 -15.56 -12.08 -12.26
C ARG A 328 -16.38 -12.66 -11.10
N PRO A 329 -15.95 -13.76 -10.47
CA PRO A 329 -16.65 -14.30 -9.30
C PRO A 329 -16.68 -13.31 -8.13
N SER A 330 -17.84 -13.16 -7.49
CA SER A 330 -17.97 -12.29 -6.31
C SER A 330 -17.21 -12.81 -5.09
N SER A 331 -16.91 -14.11 -5.03
CA SER A 331 -16.07 -14.70 -3.98
C SER A 331 -14.64 -14.14 -3.98
N SER A 332 -14.18 -13.59 -5.11
CA SER A 332 -12.89 -12.90 -5.22
C SER A 332 -12.89 -11.46 -4.71
N ASP A 333 -14.04 -10.91 -4.28
CA ASP A 333 -14.14 -9.52 -3.79
C ASP A 333 -13.56 -9.34 -2.37
N ALA A 334 -13.48 -10.42 -1.60
CA ALA A 334 -12.93 -10.41 -0.23
C ALA A 334 -11.39 -10.46 -0.17
N PHE A 335 -10.70 -10.33 -1.30
CA PHE A 335 -9.25 -10.32 -1.35
C PHE A 335 -8.68 -9.09 -0.61
N THR A 336 -7.67 -9.33 0.20
CA THR A 336 -6.86 -8.29 0.86
C THR A 336 -5.40 -8.60 0.57
N PRO A 337 -4.63 -7.66 -0.01
CA PRO A 337 -3.23 -7.91 -0.29
C PRO A 337 -2.42 -8.03 1.00
N SER A 338 -1.34 -8.80 0.94
CA SER A 338 -0.31 -8.85 1.98
C SER A 338 1.00 -8.26 1.46
N SER A 339 1.63 -7.38 2.24
CA SER A 339 2.96 -6.86 1.90
C SER A 339 4.07 -7.86 2.23
N HIS A 340 5.09 -7.94 1.38
CA HIS A 340 6.33 -8.64 1.68
C HIS A 340 7.12 -7.88 2.77
N GLU A 341 7.84 -8.58 3.65
CA GLU A 341 8.57 -7.96 4.79
C GLU A 341 9.51 -6.81 4.37
N SER A 342 10.20 -6.96 3.23
CA SER A 342 11.13 -5.96 2.68
C SER A 342 10.43 -4.70 2.15
N LEU A 343 9.12 -4.77 1.96
CA LEU A 343 8.26 -3.67 1.53
C LEU A 343 7.26 -3.26 2.63
N ALA A 344 7.41 -3.76 3.86
CA ALA A 344 6.57 -3.35 4.97
C ALA A 344 6.80 -1.87 5.34
N ALA A 345 5.84 -1.29 6.08
CA ALA A 345 6.01 0.05 6.63
C ALA A 345 7.28 0.12 7.49
N SER A 346 8.15 1.12 7.23
CA SER A 346 9.40 1.24 7.96
C SER A 346 9.17 1.49 9.46
N THR A 347 9.86 0.73 10.30
CA THR A 347 9.96 0.90 11.76
C THR A 347 11.29 1.53 12.17
N ARG A 348 12.12 1.94 11.20
CA ARG A 348 13.36 2.66 11.53
C ARG A 348 13.03 4.00 12.17
N GLU A 349 13.86 4.39 13.12
CA GLU A 349 13.79 5.69 13.78
C GLU A 349 13.63 6.82 12.74
N GLY A 350 12.70 7.72 13.04
CA GLY A 350 12.34 8.81 12.14
C GLY A 350 13.47 9.82 11.98
N PRO A 351 13.58 10.48 10.81
CA PRO A 351 14.52 11.59 10.64
C PRO A 351 14.26 12.69 11.69
N ASP A 352 15.34 13.33 12.14
CA ASP A 352 15.37 14.39 13.16
C ASP A 352 14.88 13.98 14.57
N TYR A 353 14.51 12.72 14.81
CA TYR A 353 14.07 12.29 16.13
C TYR A 353 15.23 12.34 17.14
N ASN A 354 14.95 12.88 18.32
CA ASN A 354 15.89 12.97 19.43
C ASN A 354 15.17 12.61 20.74
N ARG A 355 15.56 11.47 21.33
CA ARG A 355 14.94 10.98 22.55
C ARG A 355 15.10 11.93 23.74
N ALA A 356 16.25 12.58 23.91
CA ALA A 356 16.45 13.51 25.03
C ALA A 356 15.50 14.71 24.94
N GLU A 357 15.33 15.27 23.74
CA GLU A 357 14.37 16.35 23.47
C GLU A 357 12.92 15.90 23.66
N SER A 358 12.60 14.65 23.28
CA SER A 358 11.29 14.02 23.52
C SER A 358 10.98 13.95 25.02
N LEU A 359 11.91 13.38 25.81
CA LEU A 359 11.74 13.21 27.26
C LEU A 359 11.68 14.54 28.01
N GLU A 360 12.49 15.55 27.62
CA GLU A 360 12.41 16.90 28.21
C GLU A 360 11.03 17.54 28.00
N ARG A 361 10.46 17.39 26.80
CA ARG A 361 9.09 17.87 26.51
C ARG A 361 8.04 17.12 27.31
N ILE A 362 8.19 15.80 27.49
CA ILE A 362 7.28 14.99 28.28
C ILE A 362 7.32 15.42 29.75
N GLU A 363 8.51 15.62 30.31
CA GLU A 363 8.68 16.12 31.68
C GLU A 363 7.98 17.48 31.86
N GLN A 364 8.14 18.39 30.91
CA GLN A 364 7.47 19.68 30.95
C GLN A 364 5.93 19.56 30.89
N ARG A 365 5.40 18.57 30.16
CA ARG A 365 3.95 18.30 30.09
C ARG A 365 3.40 17.82 31.42
N TYR A 366 4.08 16.90 32.11
CA TYR A 366 3.68 16.48 33.46
C TYR A 366 3.67 17.67 34.43
N ARG A 367 4.73 18.50 34.43
CA ARG A 367 4.79 19.70 35.27
C ARG A 367 3.65 20.68 35.00
N THR A 368 3.25 20.86 33.74
CA THR A 368 2.10 21.71 33.41
C THR A 368 0.78 21.10 33.85
N ALA A 369 0.63 19.77 33.78
CA ALA A 369 -0.58 19.08 34.21
C ALA A 369 -0.83 19.17 35.73
N GLU A 370 0.22 19.30 36.55
CA GLU A 370 0.08 19.49 38.00
C GLU A 370 -0.74 20.75 38.36
N SER A 371 -0.67 21.80 37.55
CA SER A 371 -1.46 23.03 37.72
C SER A 371 -2.97 22.83 37.55
N TRP A 372 -3.41 21.66 37.06
CA TRP A 372 -4.81 21.28 36.78
C TRP A 372 -5.32 20.15 37.68
N SER A 373 -4.63 19.91 38.81
CA SER A 373 -4.91 18.79 39.70
C SER A 373 -6.30 18.81 40.33
N LEU A 374 -6.92 19.97 40.55
CA LEU A 374 -8.24 20.08 41.18
C LEU A 374 -9.35 19.72 40.19
N SER A 375 -9.30 20.22 38.95
CA SER A 375 -10.25 19.81 37.91
C SER A 375 -10.06 18.35 37.51
N LEU A 376 -8.82 17.85 37.48
CA LEU A 376 -8.56 16.44 37.22
C LEU A 376 -9.15 15.54 38.31
N ALA A 377 -9.02 15.92 39.58
CA ALA A 377 -9.64 15.18 40.69
C ALA A 377 -11.17 15.13 40.54
N ALA A 378 -11.82 16.26 40.28
CA ALA A 378 -13.26 16.32 40.06
C ALA A 378 -13.72 15.49 38.85
N PHE A 379 -12.91 15.44 37.79
CA PHE A 379 -13.19 14.60 36.62
C PHE A 379 -13.11 13.09 36.93
N LEU A 380 -12.18 12.68 37.80
CA LEU A 380 -11.97 11.29 38.20
C LEU A 380 -12.98 10.80 39.25
N GLU A 381 -13.61 11.71 40.00
CA GLU A 381 -14.77 11.42 40.85
C GLU A 381 -16.02 11.07 40.04
N ASP A 382 -16.14 11.61 38.82
CA ASP A 382 -17.25 11.25 37.92
C ASP A 382 -16.99 9.87 37.25
N PRO A 383 -17.93 8.91 37.35
CA PRO A 383 -17.78 7.59 36.73
C PRO A 383 -17.54 7.63 35.21
N ARG A 384 -18.07 8.64 34.52
CA ARG A 384 -17.86 8.81 33.06
C ARG A 384 -16.43 9.21 32.77
N GLY A 385 -15.86 10.10 33.58
CA GLY A 385 -14.47 10.54 33.42
C GLY A 385 -13.49 9.39 33.67
N ARG A 386 -13.70 8.63 34.76
CA ARG A 386 -12.89 7.45 35.08
C ARG A 386 -12.92 6.40 33.97
N LYS A 387 -14.13 6.08 33.48
CA LYS A 387 -14.31 5.15 32.35
C LYS A 387 -13.56 5.60 31.10
N GLU A 388 -13.53 6.89 30.82
CA GLU A 388 -12.85 7.44 29.65
C GLU A 388 -11.33 7.35 29.77
N ILE A 389 -10.76 7.59 30.95
CA ILE A 389 -9.34 7.37 31.21
C ILE A 389 -8.97 5.89 31.06
N ASP A 390 -9.77 4.99 31.65
CA ASP A 390 -9.56 3.55 31.55
C ASP A 390 -9.58 3.09 30.07
N ARG A 391 -10.50 3.64 29.27
CA ARG A 391 -10.56 3.39 27.82
C ARG A 391 -9.28 3.84 27.12
N LEU A 392 -8.84 5.08 27.32
CA LEU A 392 -7.64 5.61 26.67
C LEU A 392 -6.38 4.84 27.06
N GLN A 393 -6.23 4.47 28.34
CA GLN A 393 -5.11 3.65 28.79
C GLN A 393 -5.16 2.23 28.18
N ALA A 394 -6.35 1.63 28.08
CA ALA A 394 -6.52 0.34 27.39
C ALA A 394 -6.20 0.43 25.88
N ASP A 395 -6.48 1.59 25.26
CA ASP A 395 -6.14 1.90 23.87
C ASP A 395 -4.64 2.28 23.69
N GLY A 396 -3.83 2.18 24.75
CA GLY A 396 -2.38 2.39 24.72
C GLY A 396 -1.93 3.84 24.75
N TRP A 397 -2.77 4.77 25.22
CA TRP A 397 -2.35 6.15 25.46
C TRP A 397 -1.56 6.25 26.77
N LEU A 398 -0.44 6.97 26.73
CA LEU A 398 0.40 7.25 27.90
C LEU A 398 -0.18 8.37 28.75
N ASP A 399 0.14 8.36 30.05
CA ASP A 399 -0.39 9.30 31.02
C ASP A 399 -0.15 10.76 30.60
N TRP A 400 1.06 11.12 30.14
CA TRP A 400 1.33 12.48 29.65
C TRP A 400 0.47 12.91 28.45
N GLN A 401 0.05 11.97 27.59
CA GLN A 401 -0.74 12.26 26.39
C GLN A 401 -2.19 12.58 26.77
N ILE A 402 -2.72 11.83 27.71
CA ILE A 402 -4.04 12.05 28.30
C ILE A 402 -4.03 13.38 29.07
N LEU A 403 -3.04 13.59 29.93
CA LEU A 403 -2.92 14.79 30.76
C LEU A 403 -2.74 16.05 29.92
N VAL A 404 -1.90 16.05 28.88
CA VAL A 404 -1.75 17.25 28.05
C VAL A 404 -3.01 17.55 27.24
N THR A 405 -3.77 16.53 26.85
CA THR A 405 -5.09 16.69 26.24
C THR A 405 -6.06 17.36 27.21
N PHE A 406 -6.09 16.88 28.46
CA PHE A 406 -6.88 17.50 29.53
C PHE A 406 -6.51 18.97 29.75
N VAL A 407 -5.22 19.28 29.79
CA VAL A 407 -4.71 20.67 29.90
C VAL A 407 -5.16 21.52 28.71
N ASN A 408 -5.11 21.01 27.48
CA ASN A 408 -5.54 21.75 26.29
C ASN A 408 -7.04 22.07 26.32
N VAL A 409 -7.87 21.11 26.72
CA VAL A 409 -9.32 21.32 26.93
C VAL A 409 -9.54 22.39 28.00
N GLY A 410 -8.85 22.28 29.14
CA GLY A 410 -8.94 23.24 30.23
C GLY A 410 -8.51 24.64 29.82
N LEU A 411 -7.44 24.75 29.03
CA LEU A 411 -6.94 26.02 28.52
C LEU A 411 -7.97 26.71 27.61
N ASN A 412 -8.58 25.97 26.69
CA ASN A 412 -9.66 26.48 25.85
C ASN A 412 -10.85 26.97 26.69
N TRP A 413 -11.20 26.24 27.75
CA TRP A 413 -12.24 26.66 28.68
C TRP A 413 -11.89 27.94 29.44
N ARG A 414 -10.65 28.08 29.93
CA ARG A 414 -10.17 29.31 30.59
C ARG A 414 -10.23 30.51 29.64
N VAL A 415 -9.79 30.35 28.39
CA VAL A 415 -9.84 31.39 27.36
C VAL A 415 -11.28 31.84 27.10
N GLN A 416 -12.23 30.90 26.96
CA GLN A 416 -13.65 31.20 26.78
C GLN A 416 -14.23 31.93 28.00
N ARG A 417 -13.92 31.46 29.21
CA ARG A 417 -14.44 32.02 30.47
C ARG A 417 -13.93 33.43 30.75
N GLU A 418 -12.65 33.68 30.46
CA GLU A 418 -12.00 34.98 30.67
C GLU A 418 -12.28 35.96 29.52
N ALA A 419 -13.10 35.56 28.53
CA ALA A 419 -13.45 36.35 27.35
C ALA A 419 -12.21 36.88 26.60
N ILE A 420 -11.14 36.09 26.60
CA ILE A 420 -9.90 36.42 25.89
C ILE A 420 -10.12 36.10 24.41
N ASP A 421 -9.83 37.06 23.54
CA ASP A 421 -9.89 36.83 22.08
C ASP A 421 -8.79 35.83 21.67
N PRO A 422 -9.15 34.62 21.19
CA PRO A 422 -8.18 33.61 20.77
C PRO A 422 -7.25 34.07 19.65
N MET A 423 -7.68 35.05 18.84
CA MET A 423 -6.87 35.59 17.75
C MET A 423 -5.80 36.59 18.22
N SER A 424 -5.91 37.07 19.46
CA SER A 424 -5.04 38.08 20.05
C SER A 424 -4.02 37.53 21.05
N ILE A 425 -4.17 36.26 21.45
CA ILE A 425 -3.38 35.68 22.54
C ILE A 425 -1.95 35.36 22.09
N THR A 426 -0.98 35.83 22.87
CA THR A 426 0.43 35.53 22.60
C THR A 426 0.83 34.15 23.13
N PRO A 427 1.88 33.49 22.57
CA PRO A 427 2.40 32.23 23.11
C PRO A 427 2.81 32.30 24.58
N GLN A 428 3.28 33.47 25.03
CA GLN A 428 3.65 33.69 26.43
C GLN A 428 2.41 33.71 27.34
N GLN A 429 1.36 34.45 26.96
CA GLN A 429 0.09 34.46 27.70
C GLN A 429 -0.57 33.08 27.74
N MET A 430 -0.53 32.32 26.65
CA MET A 430 -0.99 30.92 26.62
C MET A 430 -0.23 30.06 27.63
N ARG A 431 1.10 30.20 27.70
CA ARG A 431 1.92 29.47 28.66
C ARG A 431 1.59 29.88 30.09
N GLU A 432 1.46 31.17 30.36
CA GLU A 432 1.09 31.69 31.69
C GLU A 432 -0.26 31.12 32.14
N LEU A 433 -1.29 31.15 31.29
CA LEU A 433 -2.60 30.57 31.57
C LEU A 433 -2.56 29.05 31.77
N ALA A 434 -1.77 28.32 30.97
CA ALA A 434 -1.66 26.87 31.09
C ALA A 434 -0.97 26.45 32.40
N THR A 435 0.02 27.22 32.86
CA THR A 435 0.77 26.92 34.09
C THR A 435 0.16 27.52 35.35
N ARG A 436 -0.84 28.41 35.26
CA ARG A 436 -1.49 29.02 36.42
C ARG A 436 -2.17 27.94 37.27
N PRO A 437 -1.76 27.73 38.54
CA PRO A 437 -2.41 26.77 39.42
C PRO A 437 -3.89 27.10 39.63
N GLU A 438 -4.72 26.08 39.77
CA GLU A 438 -6.12 26.24 40.15
C GLU A 438 -6.27 26.67 41.61
N GLU A 439 -7.21 27.58 41.87
CA GLU A 439 -7.60 27.94 43.24
C GLU A 439 -8.84 27.16 43.68
N GLU A 440 -8.98 26.90 44.99
CA GLU A 440 -10.14 26.19 45.54
C GLU A 440 -11.47 26.89 45.21
N SER A 441 -11.46 28.22 45.11
CA SER A 441 -12.61 29.08 44.80
C SER A 441 -12.99 29.13 43.32
N GLU A 442 -12.11 28.68 42.41
CA GLU A 442 -12.41 28.67 40.99
C GLU A 442 -13.44 27.60 40.62
N LEU A 443 -14.29 27.89 39.63
CA LEU A 443 -15.13 26.86 39.02
C LEU A 443 -14.24 25.76 38.40
N ARG A 444 -14.61 24.50 38.62
CA ARG A 444 -13.94 23.34 38.01
C ARG A 444 -14.35 23.18 36.56
N LEU A 445 -13.48 22.54 35.79
CA LEU A 445 -13.75 22.17 34.42
C LEU A 445 -14.91 21.15 34.36
N PRO A 446 -16.04 21.45 33.69
CA PRO A 446 -17.18 20.54 33.65
C PRO A 446 -16.84 19.22 32.93
N VAL A 447 -17.31 18.09 33.47
CA VAL A 447 -17.07 16.75 32.91
C VAL A 447 -17.60 16.65 31.49
N GLU A 448 -18.80 17.16 31.24
CA GLU A 448 -19.43 17.18 29.92
C GLU A 448 -18.56 17.92 28.91
N PHE A 449 -18.01 19.07 29.29
CA PHE A 449 -17.14 19.86 28.42
C PHE A 449 -15.87 19.08 28.06
N ILE A 450 -15.30 18.33 29.02
CA ILE A 450 -14.11 17.50 28.77
C ILE A 450 -14.44 16.40 27.77
N LEU A 451 -15.49 15.63 28.03
CA LEU A 451 -15.89 14.50 27.18
C LEU A 451 -16.24 14.96 25.75
N GLU A 452 -16.90 16.10 25.60
CA GLU A 452 -17.25 16.68 24.29
C GLU A 452 -16.01 17.09 23.45
N HIS A 453 -14.90 17.45 24.10
CA HIS A 453 -13.73 18.01 23.43
C HIS A 453 -12.50 17.09 23.43
N LEU A 454 -12.56 15.94 24.12
CA LEU A 454 -11.40 15.07 24.35
C LEU A 454 -10.79 14.54 23.05
N GLU A 455 -11.60 13.93 22.19
CA GLU A 455 -11.15 13.33 20.92
C GLU A 455 -10.50 14.36 19.99
N ASN A 456 -11.15 15.51 19.83
CA ASN A 456 -10.60 16.60 19.02
C ASN A 456 -9.25 17.10 19.58
N ASN A 457 -9.10 17.15 20.90
CA ASN A 457 -7.85 17.57 21.53
C ASN A 457 -6.76 16.48 21.50
N LEU A 458 -7.11 15.20 21.49
CA LEU A 458 -6.17 14.09 21.25
C LEU A 458 -5.58 14.20 19.83
N PHE A 459 -6.42 14.49 18.84
CA PHE A 459 -5.98 14.76 17.48
C PHE A 459 -5.04 15.97 17.41
N ILE A 460 -5.43 17.12 17.98
CA ILE A 460 -4.61 18.34 17.99
C ILE A 460 -3.26 18.10 18.67
N GLN A 461 -3.26 17.37 19.79
CA GLN A 461 -2.05 16.99 20.53
C GLN A 461 -1.13 16.11 19.67
N THR A 462 -1.69 15.13 18.98
CA THR A 462 -0.94 14.21 18.11
C THR A 462 -0.30 14.98 16.95
N VAL A 463 -1.07 15.88 16.32
CA VAL A 463 -0.58 16.80 15.28
C VAL A 463 0.52 17.72 15.81
N SER A 464 0.38 18.24 17.04
CA SER A 464 1.41 19.08 17.67
C SER A 464 2.72 18.32 17.86
N VAL A 465 2.67 17.06 18.31
CA VAL A 465 3.85 16.21 18.44
C VAL A 465 4.47 15.91 17.09
N ALA A 466 3.66 15.59 16.08
CA ALA A 466 4.11 15.37 14.72
C ALA A 466 4.87 16.58 14.14
N ARG A 467 4.35 17.79 14.36
CA ARG A 467 4.98 19.04 13.90
C ARG A 467 6.37 19.27 14.51
N ASN A 468 6.60 18.85 15.75
CA ASN A 468 7.93 18.95 16.37
C ASN A 468 8.99 18.17 15.60
N TRP A 469 8.59 17.09 14.93
CA TRP A 469 9.44 16.27 14.07
C TRP A 469 9.29 16.61 12.58
N LYS A 470 8.78 17.82 12.28
CA LYS A 470 8.51 18.34 10.93
C LYS A 470 7.60 17.44 10.08
N LEU A 471 6.76 16.64 10.74
CA LEU A 471 5.76 15.81 10.07
C LEU A 471 4.53 16.63 9.73
N ARG A 472 3.89 16.28 8.62
CA ARG A 472 2.70 16.92 8.04
C ARG A 472 1.77 15.83 7.53
N THR A 473 0.47 16.06 7.65
CA THR A 473 -0.54 15.33 6.88
C THR A 473 -0.86 16.15 5.64
N GLN A 474 -0.85 15.52 4.46
CA GLN A 474 -1.39 16.13 3.24
C GLN A 474 -2.89 15.82 3.22
N GLY A 475 -3.72 16.83 2.94
CA GLY A 475 -5.17 16.72 3.08
C GLY A 475 -5.63 16.74 4.54
N GLY A 476 -6.73 17.46 4.81
CA GLY A 476 -7.30 17.57 6.16
C GLY A 476 -7.98 16.30 6.67
N ALA A 477 -7.94 15.20 5.92
CA ALA A 477 -8.81 14.05 6.09
C ALA A 477 -8.13 12.79 6.69
N LEU A 478 -6.79 12.73 6.79
CA LEU A 478 -6.13 11.58 7.40
C LEU A 478 -6.36 11.56 8.92
N GLY A 479 -7.10 10.56 9.39
CA GLY A 479 -7.54 10.41 10.78
C GLY A 479 -6.41 10.34 11.81
N LEU A 480 -6.78 10.55 13.08
CA LEU A 480 -5.90 10.49 14.25
C LEU A 480 -5.03 9.23 14.27
N ASP A 481 -5.61 8.08 13.94
CA ASP A 481 -4.95 6.78 14.00
C ASP A 481 -3.79 6.65 13.02
N ILE A 482 -3.90 7.24 11.82
CA ILE A 482 -2.84 7.18 10.79
C ILE A 482 -1.59 7.92 11.26
N LEU A 483 -1.77 9.11 11.84
CA LEU A 483 -0.66 9.91 12.33
C LEU A 483 -0.07 9.31 13.61
N ARG A 484 -0.93 8.79 14.50
CA ARG A 484 -0.52 8.10 15.73
C ARG A 484 0.30 6.86 15.39
N ASP A 485 -0.12 6.05 14.42
CA ASP A 485 0.62 4.88 13.94
C ASP A 485 2.04 5.26 13.49
N LEU A 486 2.20 6.31 12.69
CA LEU A 486 3.52 6.79 12.28
C LEU A 486 4.39 7.20 13.48
N LEU A 487 3.81 7.96 14.42
CA LEU A 487 4.50 8.43 15.60
C LEU A 487 4.91 7.28 16.53
N VAL A 488 4.05 6.28 16.72
CA VAL A 488 4.36 5.09 17.51
C VAL A 488 5.46 4.29 16.84
N ARG A 489 5.34 3.99 15.53
CA ARG A 489 6.29 3.13 14.81
C ARG A 489 7.68 3.73 14.66
N ARG A 490 7.81 5.05 14.57
CA ARG A 490 9.08 5.71 14.18
C ARG A 490 9.60 6.77 15.15
N TYR A 491 8.77 7.25 16.07
CA TYR A 491 9.09 8.38 16.96
C TYR A 491 8.82 8.07 18.43
N HIS A 492 8.76 6.77 18.77
CA HIS A 492 8.58 6.24 20.14
C HIS A 492 7.39 6.85 20.91
N PHE A 493 6.38 7.34 20.21
CA PHE A 493 5.26 8.06 20.85
C PHE A 493 4.48 7.19 21.84
N GLY A 494 4.43 5.87 21.63
CA GLY A 494 3.81 4.92 22.56
C GLY A 494 4.74 4.36 23.63
N GLU A 495 6.01 4.78 23.68
CA GLU A 495 7.05 4.19 24.53
C GLU A 495 7.78 5.22 25.40
N ASP A 496 8.03 6.41 24.86
CA ASP A 496 8.74 7.47 25.56
C ASP A 496 7.89 8.01 26.71
N ASP A 497 8.45 7.86 27.92
CA ASP A 497 7.89 8.38 29.16
C ASP A 497 9.01 8.67 30.17
N VAL A 498 8.69 9.44 31.20
CA VAL A 498 9.59 9.77 32.31
C VAL A 498 8.98 9.34 33.64
N PRO A 499 9.79 9.02 34.67
CA PRO A 499 9.27 8.82 36.01
C PRO A 499 8.47 10.05 36.46
N HIS A 500 7.21 9.84 36.85
CA HIS A 500 6.31 10.92 37.20
C HIS A 500 5.37 10.50 38.33
N THR A 501 4.80 11.50 38.99
CA THR A 501 3.73 11.29 39.96
C THR A 501 2.45 10.96 39.22
N ASN A 502 1.86 9.79 39.49
CA ASN A 502 0.62 9.40 38.82
C ASN A 502 -0.58 10.21 39.36
N LEU A 503 -0.97 11.25 38.61
CA LEU A 503 -2.06 12.15 38.97
C LEU A 503 -3.43 11.46 38.93
N PHE A 504 -3.59 10.38 38.15
CA PHE A 504 -4.82 9.60 38.10
C PHE A 504 -5.06 8.77 39.37
N LYS A 505 -3.99 8.35 40.06
CA LYS A 505 -4.07 7.58 41.32
C LYS A 505 -4.19 8.45 42.56
N ILE A 506 -3.55 9.62 42.59
CA ILE A 506 -3.63 10.53 43.75
C ILE A 506 -5.06 11.02 43.98
N ALA A 507 -5.82 11.27 42.92
CA ALA A 507 -7.23 11.64 43.01
C ALA A 507 -8.10 10.51 43.59
N ALA A 508 -7.82 9.25 43.24
CA ALA A 508 -8.55 8.08 43.74
C ALA A 508 -8.24 7.76 45.21
N ASP A 509 -6.98 7.93 45.65
CA ASP A 509 -6.57 7.64 47.04
C ASP A 509 -7.07 8.70 48.05
N ALA A 510 -7.37 9.92 47.60
CA ALA A 510 -8.01 10.94 48.44
C ALA A 510 -9.44 10.52 48.86
N GLU A 511 -10.14 9.78 47.99
CA GLU A 511 -11.48 9.21 48.20
C GLU A 511 -11.46 8.10 49.28
N GLU A 512 -10.43 7.25 49.27
CA GLU A 512 -10.28 6.15 50.25
C GLU A 512 -9.90 6.65 51.65
N ARG A 513 -9.24 7.80 51.74
CA ARG A 513 -8.93 8.46 53.03
C ARG A 513 -10.11 9.25 53.58
N ALA A 514 -10.93 9.88 52.73
CA ALA A 514 -12.13 10.61 53.16
C ALA A 514 -13.29 9.68 53.57
N SER A 515 -13.35 8.45 53.04
CA SER A 515 -14.36 7.44 53.42
C SER A 515 -13.99 6.61 54.66
N ARG A 516 -12.75 6.74 55.16
CA ARG A 516 -12.25 6.06 56.37
C ARG A 516 -12.06 6.98 57.59
N GLY A 517 -12.27 8.30 57.43
CA GLY A 517 -12.27 9.29 58.51
C GLY A 517 -13.67 9.79 58.79
#